data_AF-A0A7W8BI06-F1
#
_entry.id   AF-A0A7W8BI06-F1
#
_cell.length_a   1.000
_cell.length_b   1.000
_cell.length_c   1.000
_cell.angle_alpha   90.00
_cell.angle_beta   90.00
_cell.angle_gamma   90.00
#
_symmetry.space_group_name_H-M   'P 1'
#
loop_
_entity.id
_entity.type
_entity.pdbx_description
1 polymer ?
#
loop_
_entity_poly.entity_id
_entity_poly.type
_entity_poly.pdbx_seq_one_letter_code
_entity_poly.pdbx_strand_id
1 'polypeptide(L)'
;MSVLRQIGGFFDSITEDMATGLEVHCRRNPLTGGRWRSVYTPDVLAVGEGPSSWTDFFSQQLRWSRGTFETLLCQFGRVVWSLSPGRLWNYLLLVAFYPVAGLTWVLGGVSCVLFLGCGAAGVSVPSEVWLMLYGDAAALQVALYVVNRRHNVSPHEPVGSSGVAGMVMSAVSAPLYARALGQALLRRRSGFVVTPKGDSASPDCVGTFRTHLGWAGVFGLCLVASVVWGHAYPAMRVWAVLALVTAVGPVGIWGAGLVRRRWVAGGLVGDGVPFFGQRRPG
;
A
#
# COMPACT_ATOMS: atom_id res chain seq x y z
N MET A 1 -29.25 -2.45 -26.35
CA MET A 1 -28.39 -1.32 -25.92
C MET A 1 -27.32 -1.86 -24.97
N SER A 2 -26.04 -1.68 -25.28
CA SER A 2 -24.94 -2.18 -24.43
C SER A 2 -24.85 -1.40 -23.11
N VAL A 3 -24.32 -2.03 -22.06
CA VAL A 3 -24.21 -1.40 -20.74
C VAL A 3 -23.35 -0.14 -20.75
N LEU A 4 -22.26 -0.13 -21.52
CA LEU A 4 -21.40 1.05 -21.66
C LEU A 4 -22.15 2.26 -22.23
N ARG A 5 -23.06 2.04 -23.19
CA ARG A 5 -23.92 3.11 -23.70
C ARG A 5 -24.96 3.57 -22.66
N GLN A 6 -25.41 2.70 -21.76
CA GLN A 6 -26.36 3.06 -20.69
C GLN A 6 -25.73 3.92 -19.59
N ILE A 7 -24.42 3.77 -19.36
CA ILE A 7 -23.69 4.56 -18.37
C ILE A 7 -23.01 5.79 -18.97
N GLY A 8 -23.06 5.97 -20.29
CA GLY A 8 -22.47 7.13 -20.98
C GLY A 8 -20.99 6.98 -21.33
N GLY A 9 -20.44 5.76 -21.32
CA GLY A 9 -19.03 5.47 -21.56
C GLY A 9 -18.24 5.17 -20.27
N PHE A 10 -16.92 5.27 -20.36
CA PHE A 10 -16.02 5.09 -19.23
C PHE A 10 -16.02 6.32 -18.33
N PHE A 11 -15.95 6.11 -17.01
CA PHE A 11 -15.97 7.20 -16.04
C PHE A 11 -14.57 7.82 -15.88
N ASP A 12 -14.49 9.14 -15.90
CA ASP A 12 -13.24 9.86 -15.65
C ASP A 12 -12.85 9.77 -14.17
N SER A 13 -11.94 8.84 -13.86
CA SER A 13 -11.42 8.56 -12.53
C SER A 13 -10.00 8.01 -12.61
N ILE A 14 -9.18 8.28 -11.60
CA ILE A 14 -7.83 7.70 -11.49
C ILE A 14 -7.90 6.16 -11.41
N THR A 15 -8.99 5.61 -10.86
CA THR A 15 -9.37 4.20 -10.91
C THR A 15 -10.65 4.05 -11.73
N GLU A 16 -10.53 4.32 -13.03
CA GLU A 16 -11.60 4.23 -14.02
C GLU A 16 -12.31 2.86 -13.95
N ASP A 17 -11.55 1.78 -13.90
CA ASP A 17 -12.03 0.39 -13.83
C ASP A 17 -13.05 0.16 -12.70
N MET A 18 -12.69 0.58 -11.48
CA MET A 18 -13.53 0.46 -10.30
C MET A 18 -14.74 1.40 -10.39
N ALA A 19 -14.54 2.64 -10.83
CA ALA A 19 -15.60 3.65 -10.94
C ALA A 19 -16.66 3.25 -11.99
N THR A 20 -16.23 2.80 -13.17
CA THR A 20 -17.09 2.29 -14.24
C THR A 20 -17.81 1.02 -13.80
N GLY A 21 -17.10 0.06 -13.19
CA GLY A 21 -17.69 -1.19 -12.71
C GLY A 21 -18.80 -0.97 -11.68
N LEU A 22 -18.63 0.01 -10.79
CA LEU A 22 -19.64 0.41 -9.82
C LEU A 22 -20.92 0.94 -10.48
N GLU A 23 -20.79 1.79 -11.50
CA GLU A 23 -21.94 2.34 -12.26
C GLU A 23 -22.67 1.27 -13.05
N VAL A 24 -21.92 0.36 -13.68
CA VAL A 24 -22.48 -0.82 -14.35
C VAL A 24 -23.39 -1.58 -13.40
N HIS A 25 -22.93 -1.86 -12.18
CA HIS A 25 -23.70 -2.63 -11.19
C HIS A 25 -24.91 -1.89 -10.61
N CYS A 26 -24.96 -0.57 -10.74
CA CYS A 26 -26.14 0.24 -10.39
C CYS A 26 -27.22 0.20 -11.47
N ARG A 27 -26.89 -0.08 -12.74
CA ARG A 27 -27.85 -0.11 -13.85
C ARG A 27 -28.61 -1.42 -13.95
N ARG A 28 -29.80 -1.33 -14.54
CA ARG A 28 -30.65 -2.49 -14.88
C ARG A 28 -30.44 -2.88 -16.34
N ASN A 29 -30.39 -4.18 -16.57
CA ASN A 29 -30.38 -4.75 -17.91
C ASN A 29 -31.82 -4.64 -18.47
N PRO A 30 -32.01 -3.96 -19.61
CA PRO A 30 -33.34 -3.75 -20.20
C PRO A 30 -33.98 -5.04 -20.71
N LEU A 31 -33.20 -6.09 -20.99
CA LEU A 31 -33.70 -7.37 -21.47
C LEU A 31 -34.22 -8.25 -20.33
N THR A 32 -33.58 -8.21 -19.16
CA THR A 32 -33.91 -9.10 -18.03
C THR A 32 -34.64 -8.40 -16.90
N GLY A 33 -34.71 -7.06 -16.90
CA GLY A 33 -35.28 -6.24 -15.83
C GLY A 33 -34.45 -6.21 -14.53
N GLY A 34 -33.50 -7.14 -14.37
CA GLY A 34 -32.58 -7.24 -13.25
C GLY A 34 -31.36 -6.33 -13.40
N ARG A 35 -30.54 -6.22 -12.34
CA ARG A 35 -29.28 -5.46 -12.40
C ARG A 35 -28.22 -6.19 -13.21
N TRP A 36 -27.32 -5.45 -13.87
CA TRP A 36 -26.13 -6.05 -14.49
C TRP A 36 -25.31 -6.84 -13.45
N ARG A 37 -24.66 -7.91 -13.90
CA ARG A 37 -23.89 -8.85 -13.08
C ARG A 37 -22.52 -9.03 -13.71
N SER A 38 -21.50 -9.08 -12.87
CA SER A 38 -20.16 -9.53 -13.26
C SER A 38 -19.99 -11.01 -12.94
N VAL A 39 -19.19 -11.69 -13.73
CA VAL A 39 -18.77 -13.08 -13.51
C VAL A 39 -17.25 -13.06 -13.37
N TYR A 40 -16.75 -13.66 -12.30
CA TYR A 40 -15.33 -13.88 -12.08
C TYR A 40 -15.00 -15.33 -12.37
N THR A 41 -13.99 -15.56 -13.19
CA THR A 41 -13.45 -16.89 -13.49
C THR A 41 -12.02 -16.93 -12.98
N PRO A 42 -11.61 -17.95 -12.20
CA PRO A 42 -10.28 -18.01 -11.59
C PRO A 42 -9.14 -18.32 -12.58
N ASP A 43 -9.44 -18.44 -13.88
CA ASP A 43 -8.46 -18.78 -14.90
C ASP A 43 -7.46 -17.64 -15.13
N VAL A 44 -6.17 -17.97 -15.11
CA VAL A 44 -5.11 -17.03 -15.48
C VAL A 44 -5.04 -16.95 -17.00
N LEU A 45 -5.67 -15.92 -17.56
CA LEU A 45 -5.69 -15.68 -19.01
C LEU A 45 -4.59 -14.71 -19.48
N ALA A 46 -4.02 -13.93 -18.57
CA ALA A 46 -2.95 -12.99 -18.87
C ALA A 46 -2.04 -12.81 -17.64
N VAL A 47 -0.73 -12.68 -17.90
CA VAL A 47 0.28 -12.38 -16.88
C VAL A 47 0.82 -10.99 -17.16
N GLY A 48 0.62 -10.08 -16.21
CA GLY A 48 1.12 -8.71 -16.29
C GLY A 48 2.48 -8.55 -15.61
N GLU A 49 3.28 -7.63 -16.10
CA GLU A 49 4.51 -7.20 -15.43
C GLU A 49 4.20 -6.31 -14.22
N GLY A 50 4.86 -6.59 -13.10
CA GLY A 50 4.86 -5.73 -11.92
C GLY A 50 5.87 -4.58 -12.05
N PRO A 51 5.79 -3.57 -11.16
CA PRO A 51 6.75 -2.47 -11.14
C PRO A 51 8.17 -2.99 -10.84
N SER A 52 9.15 -2.51 -11.60
CA SER A 52 10.57 -2.86 -11.45
C SER A 52 11.36 -1.85 -10.61
N SER A 53 10.74 -0.74 -10.19
CA SER A 53 11.32 0.33 -9.37
C SER A 53 10.41 0.68 -8.17
N TRP A 54 10.99 1.30 -7.14
CA TRP A 54 10.21 1.87 -6.03
C TRP A 54 9.35 3.04 -6.48
N THR A 55 9.85 3.87 -7.40
CA THR A 55 9.09 4.99 -7.97
C THR A 55 7.80 4.51 -8.61
N ASP A 56 7.87 3.47 -9.45
CA ASP A 56 6.72 2.94 -10.17
C ASP A 56 5.75 2.22 -9.22
N PHE A 57 6.28 1.45 -8.27
CA PHE A 57 5.48 0.81 -7.22
C PHE A 57 4.72 1.83 -6.37
N PHE A 58 5.41 2.84 -5.83
CA PHE A 58 4.76 3.87 -5.01
C PHE A 58 3.78 4.72 -5.79
N SER A 59 4.06 5.01 -7.05
CA SER A 59 3.12 5.71 -7.94
C SER A 59 1.85 4.89 -8.14
N GLN A 60 1.96 3.58 -8.33
CA GLN A 60 0.81 2.68 -8.44
C GLN A 60 -0.01 2.64 -7.14
N GLN A 61 0.64 2.49 -5.98
CA GLN A 61 -0.04 2.52 -4.67
C GLN A 61 -0.77 3.84 -4.41
N LEU A 62 -0.15 4.96 -4.78
CA LEU A 62 -0.78 6.28 -4.69
C LEU A 62 -1.99 6.40 -5.62
N ARG A 63 -1.91 5.91 -6.86
CA ARG A 63 -3.05 5.93 -7.81
C ARG A 63 -4.22 5.11 -7.29
N TRP A 64 -3.98 3.87 -6.86
CA TRP A 64 -5.04 2.99 -6.36
C TRP A 64 -5.71 3.56 -5.12
N SER A 65 -4.93 3.93 -4.11
CA SER A 65 -5.48 4.52 -2.89
C SER A 65 -6.23 5.82 -3.16
N ARG A 66 -5.68 6.69 -4.03
CA ARG A 66 -6.32 7.95 -4.40
C ARG A 66 -7.66 7.73 -5.11
N GLY A 67 -7.72 6.84 -6.10
CA GLY A 67 -8.95 6.53 -6.80
C GLY A 67 -10.01 5.94 -5.88
N THR A 68 -9.61 5.07 -4.93
CA THR A 68 -10.53 4.58 -3.89
C THR A 68 -11.09 5.71 -3.02
N PHE A 69 -10.26 6.66 -2.60
CA PHE A 69 -10.74 7.82 -1.83
C PHE A 69 -11.69 8.71 -2.63
N GLU A 70 -11.42 8.94 -3.92
CA GLU A 70 -12.32 9.71 -4.78
C GLU A 70 -13.65 8.99 -5.01
N THR A 71 -13.64 7.69 -5.26
CA THR A 71 -14.86 6.88 -5.34
C THR A 71 -15.64 6.97 -4.02
N LEU A 72 -14.98 6.85 -2.86
CA LEU A 72 -15.65 6.94 -1.56
C LEU A 72 -16.29 8.31 -1.33
N LEU A 73 -15.55 9.39 -1.60
CA LEU A 73 -15.97 10.76 -1.29
C LEU A 73 -16.96 11.34 -2.31
N CYS A 74 -16.84 10.97 -3.59
CA CYS A 74 -17.60 11.61 -4.68
C CYS A 74 -18.68 10.71 -5.29
N GLN A 75 -18.48 9.39 -5.30
CA GLN A 75 -19.37 8.47 -6.01
C GLN A 75 -20.24 7.64 -5.04
N PHE A 76 -19.67 7.20 -3.92
CA PHE A 76 -20.23 6.15 -3.07
C PHE A 76 -21.58 6.52 -2.44
N GLY A 77 -21.74 7.77 -2.02
CA GLY A 77 -22.98 8.27 -1.43
C GLY A 77 -24.19 8.19 -2.37
N ARG A 78 -23.99 8.24 -3.68
CA ARG A 78 -25.07 8.10 -4.68
C ARG A 78 -25.39 6.63 -4.96
N VAL A 79 -24.37 5.79 -5.04
CA VAL A 79 -24.52 4.38 -5.44
C VAL A 79 -25.00 3.47 -4.32
N VAL A 80 -24.82 3.85 -3.05
CA VAL A 80 -25.26 3.08 -1.88
C VAL A 80 -26.75 2.72 -1.95
N TRP A 81 -27.58 3.67 -2.36
CA TRP A 81 -29.04 3.49 -2.52
C TRP A 81 -29.42 2.73 -3.79
N SER A 82 -28.48 2.60 -4.72
CA SER A 82 -28.68 1.96 -6.02
C SER A 82 -28.17 0.52 -6.06
N LEU A 83 -27.59 -0.02 -5.00
CA LEU A 83 -27.08 -1.40 -4.97
C LEU A 83 -28.00 -2.30 -4.15
N SER A 84 -27.97 -3.61 -4.42
CA SER A 84 -28.57 -4.58 -3.50
C SER A 84 -27.70 -4.72 -2.25
N PRO A 85 -28.26 -5.06 -1.07
CA PRO A 85 -27.52 -5.12 0.18
C PRO A 85 -26.22 -5.96 0.11
N GLY A 86 -26.27 -7.14 -0.51
CA GLY A 86 -25.08 -7.99 -0.66
C GLY A 86 -23.98 -7.39 -1.56
N ARG A 87 -24.36 -6.65 -2.62
CA ARG A 87 -23.39 -5.96 -3.48
C ARG A 87 -22.79 -4.76 -2.77
N LEU A 88 -23.64 -4.00 -2.07
CA LEU A 88 -23.18 -2.88 -1.25
C LEU A 88 -22.14 -3.36 -0.24
N TRP A 89 -22.42 -4.48 0.45
CA TRP A 89 -21.48 -5.05 1.42
C TRP A 89 -20.15 -5.47 0.78
N ASN A 90 -20.19 -6.13 -0.38
CA ASN A 90 -18.98 -6.50 -1.12
C ASN A 90 -18.15 -5.25 -1.51
N TYR A 91 -18.81 -4.22 -2.05
CA TYR A 91 -18.14 -2.97 -2.39
C TYR A 91 -17.58 -2.23 -1.18
N LEU A 92 -18.32 -2.19 -0.07
CA LEU A 92 -17.84 -1.61 1.20
C LEU A 92 -16.56 -2.29 1.68
N LEU A 93 -16.52 -3.62 1.69
CA LEU A 93 -15.33 -4.38 2.07
C LEU A 93 -14.15 -4.11 1.13
N LEU A 94 -14.40 -4.00 -0.18
CA LEU A 94 -13.38 -3.71 -1.17
C LEU A 94 -12.76 -2.31 -0.96
N VAL A 95 -13.61 -1.28 -0.78
CA VAL A 95 -13.12 0.10 -0.66
C VAL A 95 -12.59 0.45 0.74
N ALA A 96 -12.89 -0.36 1.77
CA ALA A 96 -12.51 -0.08 3.16
C ALA A 96 -10.99 -0.19 3.42
N PHE A 97 -10.25 -0.97 2.61
CA PHE A 97 -8.83 -1.25 2.87
C PHE A 97 -7.96 0.02 2.97
N TYR A 98 -7.95 0.86 1.92
CA TYR A 98 -7.09 2.06 1.90
C TYR A 98 -7.47 3.10 2.97
N PRO A 99 -8.76 3.40 3.22
CA PRO A 99 -9.18 4.28 4.33
C PRO A 99 -8.73 3.77 5.69
N VAL A 100 -8.95 2.49 5.99
CA VAL A 100 -8.56 1.91 7.27
C VAL A 100 -7.05 1.98 7.42
N ALA A 101 -6.28 1.52 6.43
CA ALA A 101 -4.82 1.54 6.49
C ALA A 101 -4.24 2.97 6.63
N GLY A 102 -4.77 3.93 5.85
CA GLY A 102 -4.36 5.33 5.91
C GLY A 102 -4.72 5.99 7.24
N LEU A 103 -5.93 5.77 7.76
CA LEU A 103 -6.38 6.29 9.04
C LEU A 103 -5.57 5.70 10.20
N THR A 104 -5.35 4.38 10.22
CA THR A 104 -4.54 3.73 11.25
C THR A 104 -3.14 4.32 11.31
N TRP A 105 -2.50 4.57 10.15
CA TRP A 105 -1.19 5.20 10.11
C TRP A 105 -1.20 6.64 10.66
N VAL A 106 -2.19 7.45 10.25
CA VAL A 106 -2.34 8.83 10.74
C VAL A 106 -2.61 8.86 12.25
N LEU A 107 -3.57 8.06 12.72
CA LEU A 107 -3.93 7.98 14.14
C LEU A 107 -2.77 7.45 14.98
N GLY A 108 -2.00 6.49 14.48
CA GLY A 108 -0.76 6.04 15.12
C GLY A 108 0.28 7.17 15.24
N GLY A 109 0.45 7.96 14.17
CA GLY A 109 1.27 9.16 14.17
C GLY A 109 0.84 10.21 15.19
N VAL A 110 -0.45 10.56 15.19
CA VAL A 110 -1.04 11.50 16.16
C VAL A 110 -0.87 10.97 17.59
N SER A 111 -1.09 9.68 17.81
CA SER A 111 -0.91 9.06 19.12
C SER A 111 0.55 9.14 19.59
N CYS A 112 1.52 8.93 18.70
CA CYS A 112 2.93 9.12 19.03
C CYS A 112 3.22 10.58 19.44
N VAL A 113 2.71 11.56 18.68
CA VAL A 113 2.91 12.98 19.00
C VAL A 113 2.30 13.34 20.36
N LEU A 114 1.08 12.89 20.63
CA LEU A 114 0.39 13.20 21.90
C LEU A 114 1.08 12.56 23.11
N PHE A 115 1.38 11.25 23.04
CA PHE A 115 1.95 10.53 24.18
C PHE A 115 3.45 10.84 24.37
N LEU A 116 4.23 10.75 23.29
CA LEU A 116 5.69 10.90 23.36
C LEU A 116 6.12 12.36 23.31
N GLY A 117 5.44 13.17 22.49
CA GLY A 117 5.71 14.59 22.36
C GLY A 117 5.08 15.42 23.48
N CYS A 118 3.77 15.32 23.68
CA CYS A 118 3.05 16.17 24.63
C CYS A 118 2.90 15.57 26.04
N GLY A 119 3.25 14.30 26.25
CA GLY A 119 3.06 13.62 27.53
C GLY A 119 1.59 13.34 27.87
N ALA A 120 0.67 13.58 26.94
CA ALA A 120 -0.77 13.49 27.15
C ALA A 120 -1.24 12.03 27.16
N ALA A 121 -1.40 11.43 28.34
CA ALA A 121 -2.05 10.13 28.51
C ALA A 121 -3.46 10.31 29.07
N GLY A 122 -4.47 9.94 28.27
CA GLY A 122 -5.88 10.07 28.66
C GLY A 122 -6.43 8.92 29.51
N VAL A 123 -5.84 7.72 29.42
CA VAL A 123 -6.29 6.52 30.14
C VAL A 123 -5.10 5.62 30.47
N SER A 124 -4.91 5.29 31.75
CA SER A 124 -3.98 4.26 32.20
C SER A 124 -4.65 2.89 32.09
N VAL A 125 -4.36 2.15 31.02
CA VAL A 125 -4.78 0.75 30.89
C VAL A 125 -3.70 -0.14 31.52
N PRO A 126 -4.04 -1.04 32.46
CA PRO A 126 -3.07 -1.99 33.00
C PRO A 126 -2.44 -2.81 31.86
N SER A 127 -1.13 -3.05 31.95
CA SER A 127 -0.37 -3.66 30.85
C SER A 127 -0.83 -5.08 30.56
N GLU A 128 -1.25 -5.80 31.60
CA GLU A 128 -1.82 -7.14 31.54
C GLU A 128 -3.13 -7.18 30.75
N VAL A 129 -4.04 -6.21 30.97
CA VAL A 129 -5.31 -6.12 30.25
C VAL A 129 -5.06 -5.76 28.78
N TRP A 130 -4.13 -4.83 28.54
CA TRP A 130 -3.74 -4.47 27.18
C TRP A 130 -3.13 -5.67 26.44
N LEU A 131 -2.21 -6.40 27.06
CA LEU A 131 -1.56 -7.57 26.47
C LEU A 131 -2.56 -8.69 26.19
N MET A 132 -3.51 -8.94 27.09
CA MET A 132 -4.57 -9.93 26.89
C MET A 132 -5.42 -9.55 25.66
N LEU A 133 -6.05 -8.37 25.67
CA LEU A 133 -6.95 -7.95 24.59
C LEU A 133 -6.24 -7.80 23.24
N TYR A 134 -5.06 -7.20 23.24
CA TYR A 134 -4.27 -7.00 22.01
C TYR A 134 -3.69 -8.31 21.50
N GLY A 135 -3.19 -9.16 22.41
CA GLY A 135 -2.66 -10.48 22.09
C GLY A 135 -3.73 -11.39 21.49
N ASP A 136 -4.92 -11.44 22.08
CA ASP A 136 -6.05 -12.23 21.57
C ASP A 136 -6.48 -11.74 20.19
N ALA A 137 -6.58 -10.42 20.01
CA ALA A 137 -6.92 -9.82 18.71
C ALA A 137 -5.85 -10.13 17.64
N ALA A 138 -4.56 -10.04 17.98
CA ALA A 138 -3.46 -10.35 17.08
C ALA A 138 -3.44 -11.85 16.72
N ALA A 139 -3.63 -12.72 17.71
CA ALA A 139 -3.70 -14.17 17.48
C ALA A 139 -4.87 -14.53 16.56
N LEU A 140 -6.06 -13.96 16.79
CA LEU A 140 -7.21 -14.14 15.91
C LEU A 140 -6.94 -13.61 14.49
N GLN A 141 -6.32 -12.44 14.36
CA GLN A 141 -5.98 -11.87 13.05
C GLN A 141 -5.01 -12.78 12.28
N VAL A 142 -3.96 -13.30 12.94
CA VAL A 142 -3.01 -14.24 12.35
C VAL A 142 -3.69 -15.56 11.97
N ALA A 143 -4.54 -16.10 12.85
CA ALA A 143 -5.29 -17.33 12.57
C ALA A 143 -6.21 -17.17 11.35
N LEU A 144 -6.98 -16.07 11.29
CA LEU A 144 -7.84 -15.76 10.15
C LEU A 144 -7.03 -15.56 8.87
N TYR A 145 -5.87 -14.90 8.94
CA TYR A 145 -4.98 -14.76 7.80
C TYR A 145 -4.52 -16.12 7.27
N VAL A 146 -3.99 -16.99 8.14
CA VAL A 146 -3.50 -18.32 7.76
C VAL A 146 -4.61 -19.18 7.16
N VAL A 147 -5.80 -19.18 7.78
CA VAL A 147 -6.97 -19.92 7.28
C VAL A 147 -7.44 -19.38 5.93
N ASN A 148 -7.47 -18.05 5.75
CA ASN A 148 -7.94 -17.44 4.50
C ASN A 148 -6.89 -17.47 3.39
N ARG A 149 -5.60 -17.58 3.73
CA ARG A 149 -4.49 -17.64 2.77
C ARG A 149 -4.68 -18.78 1.78
N ARG A 150 -5.18 -19.95 2.23
CA ARG A 150 -5.40 -21.13 1.38
C ARG A 150 -6.30 -20.87 0.17
N HIS A 151 -7.14 -19.84 0.22
CA HIS A 151 -8.04 -19.45 -0.88
C HIS A 151 -7.50 -18.30 -1.75
N ASN A 152 -6.39 -17.68 -1.35
CA ASN A 152 -5.87 -16.44 -1.96
C ASN A 152 -4.45 -16.60 -2.54
N VAL A 153 -3.98 -17.84 -2.77
CA VAL A 153 -2.63 -18.09 -3.29
C VAL A 153 -2.63 -17.91 -4.80
N SER A 154 -1.78 -17.00 -5.30
CA SER A 154 -1.54 -16.86 -6.74
C SER A 154 -0.89 -18.13 -7.28
N PRO A 155 -1.27 -18.61 -8.48
CA PRO A 155 -0.58 -19.72 -9.14
C PRO A 155 0.93 -19.48 -9.38
N HIS A 156 1.37 -18.22 -9.34
CA HIS A 156 2.78 -17.82 -9.53
C HIS A 156 3.57 -17.73 -8.23
N GLU A 157 2.92 -17.86 -7.07
CA GLU A 157 3.63 -17.95 -5.81
C GLU A 157 4.06 -19.40 -5.53
N PRO A 158 5.23 -19.63 -4.92
CA PRO A 158 5.63 -20.96 -4.49
C PRO A 158 4.54 -21.60 -3.62
N VAL A 159 4.25 -22.88 -3.85
CA VAL A 159 3.30 -23.65 -3.04
C VAL A 159 3.72 -23.59 -1.57
N GLY A 160 2.83 -23.12 -0.70
CA GLY A 160 3.14 -22.90 0.71
C GLY A 160 3.74 -21.53 1.06
N SER A 161 3.81 -20.59 0.11
CA SER A 161 4.20 -19.20 0.38
C SER A 161 3.34 -18.58 1.49
N SER A 162 4.01 -18.05 2.51
CA SER A 162 3.38 -17.38 3.64
C SER A 162 2.73 -16.04 3.28
N GLY A 163 3.03 -15.46 2.10
CA GLY A 163 2.55 -14.14 1.70
C GLY A 163 3.15 -12.97 2.50
N VAL A 164 4.14 -13.23 3.36
CA VAL A 164 4.77 -12.22 4.24
C VAL A 164 5.38 -11.09 3.44
N ALA A 165 5.99 -11.37 2.28
CA ALA A 165 6.51 -10.32 1.40
C ALA A 165 5.42 -9.32 1.00
N GLY A 166 4.23 -9.79 0.61
CA GLY A 166 3.09 -8.94 0.28
C GLY A 166 2.57 -8.14 1.49
N MET A 167 2.57 -8.73 2.68
CA MET A 167 2.22 -8.02 3.92
C MET A 167 3.21 -6.90 4.24
N VAL A 168 4.51 -7.17 4.11
CA VAL A 168 5.56 -6.15 4.29
C VAL A 168 5.39 -5.04 3.25
N MET A 169 5.17 -5.38 1.98
CA MET A 169 4.93 -4.39 0.92
C MET A 169 3.68 -3.53 1.17
N SER A 170 2.64 -4.12 1.75
CA SER A 170 1.44 -3.38 2.19
C SER A 170 1.74 -2.45 3.36
N ALA A 171 2.48 -2.93 4.37
CA ALA A 171 2.85 -2.15 5.54
C ALA A 171 3.71 -0.93 5.17
N VAL A 172 4.74 -1.11 4.33
CA VAL A 172 5.58 0.01 3.86
C VAL A 172 4.83 0.99 2.93
N SER A 173 3.67 0.61 2.42
CA SER A 173 2.80 1.49 1.62
C SER A 173 1.86 2.35 2.47
N ALA A 174 1.67 2.03 3.76
CA ALA A 174 0.79 2.79 4.66
C ALA A 174 1.08 4.31 4.74
N PRO A 175 2.36 4.78 4.77
CA PRO A 175 2.68 6.21 4.67
C PRO A 175 2.11 6.90 3.43
N LEU A 176 2.05 6.17 2.31
CA LEU A 176 1.52 6.66 1.03
C LEU A 176 0.00 6.76 1.08
N TYR A 177 -0.67 5.79 1.68
CA TYR A 177 -2.13 5.82 1.87
C TYR A 177 -2.54 6.99 2.77
N ALA A 178 -1.79 7.27 3.84
CA ALA A 178 -2.00 8.44 4.69
C ALA A 178 -1.86 9.76 3.90
N ARG A 179 -0.84 9.85 3.02
CA ARG A 179 -0.68 11.01 2.14
C ARG A 179 -1.85 11.15 1.16
N ALA A 180 -2.24 10.06 0.49
CA ALA A 180 -3.33 10.06 -0.47
C ALA A 180 -4.67 10.43 0.20
N LEU A 181 -4.91 9.97 1.44
CA LEU A 181 -6.06 10.35 2.25
C LEU A 181 -6.08 11.85 2.52
N GLY A 182 -4.96 12.42 3.00
CA GLY A 182 -4.85 13.85 3.23
C GLY A 182 -5.07 14.67 1.95
N GLN A 183 -4.50 14.23 0.83
CA GLN A 183 -4.74 14.88 -0.46
C GLN A 183 -6.22 14.80 -0.89
N ALA A 184 -6.92 13.70 -0.58
CA ALA A 184 -8.33 13.49 -0.95
C ALA A 184 -9.25 14.40 -0.14
N LEU A 185 -9.03 14.46 1.18
CA LEU A 185 -9.75 15.37 2.06
C LEU A 185 -9.53 16.84 1.71
N LEU A 186 -8.30 17.21 1.30
CA LEU A 186 -7.96 18.56 0.85
C LEU A 186 -8.37 18.85 -0.61
N ARG A 187 -9.06 17.92 -1.28
CA ARG A 187 -9.52 18.05 -2.68
C ARG A 187 -8.42 18.47 -3.67
N ARG A 188 -7.16 18.06 -3.41
CA ARG A 188 -6.05 18.34 -4.33
C ARG A 188 -6.22 17.53 -5.61
N ARG A 189 -6.03 18.16 -6.77
CA ARG A 189 -6.07 17.47 -8.07
C ARG A 189 -4.92 16.46 -8.15
N SER A 190 -5.23 15.25 -8.60
CA SER A 190 -4.25 14.20 -8.89
C SER A 190 -4.50 13.72 -10.32
N GLY A 191 -3.45 13.60 -11.13
CA GLY A 191 -3.56 13.14 -12.51
C GLY A 191 -3.34 11.64 -12.63
N PHE A 192 -3.95 11.02 -13.63
CA PHE A 192 -3.62 9.65 -14.02
C PHE A 192 -2.30 9.66 -14.81
N VAL A 193 -1.26 9.06 -14.23
CA VAL A 193 0.00 8.80 -14.94
C VAL A 193 0.10 7.30 -15.17
N VAL A 194 0.31 6.90 -16.43
CA VAL A 194 0.53 5.50 -16.77
C VAL A 194 1.82 5.05 -16.08
N THR A 195 1.74 4.01 -15.27
CA THR A 195 2.94 3.41 -14.68
C THR A 195 3.79 2.80 -15.79
N PRO A 196 5.05 3.25 -15.97
CA PRO A 196 5.95 2.66 -16.95
C PRO A 196 6.15 1.15 -16.72
N LYS A 197 6.43 0.41 -17.80
CA LYS A 197 6.66 -1.05 -17.78
C LYS A 197 7.97 -1.37 -18.49
N GLY A 198 8.59 -2.50 -18.14
CA GLY A 198 9.84 -2.98 -18.74
C GLY A 198 10.96 -1.93 -18.73
N ASP A 199 11.60 -1.75 -19.89
CA ASP A 199 12.76 -0.86 -20.10
C ASP A 199 12.45 0.65 -19.94
N SER A 200 11.18 1.02 -19.77
CA SER A 200 10.76 2.42 -19.52
C SER A 200 10.66 2.77 -18.03
N ALA A 201 11.11 1.90 -17.13
CA ALA A 201 11.00 2.08 -15.68
C ALA A 201 11.57 3.43 -15.19
N SER A 202 10.84 4.08 -14.27
CA SER A 202 11.31 5.34 -13.68
C SER A 202 12.50 5.08 -12.76
N PRO A 203 13.59 5.85 -12.86
CA PRO A 203 14.73 5.65 -11.97
C PRO A 203 14.40 6.07 -10.54
N ASP A 204 14.75 5.20 -9.59
CA ASP A 204 14.61 5.51 -8.17
C ASP A 204 15.57 6.64 -7.75
N CYS A 205 15.03 7.61 -7.03
CA CYS A 205 15.78 8.72 -6.45
C CYS A 205 15.36 9.00 -5.00
N VAL A 206 16.12 9.82 -4.27
CA VAL A 206 15.78 10.23 -2.90
C VAL A 206 14.37 10.83 -2.82
N GLY A 207 13.96 11.59 -3.85
CA GLY A 207 12.63 12.18 -3.95
C GLY A 207 11.47 11.18 -4.01
N THR A 208 11.75 9.92 -4.35
CA THR A 208 10.80 8.78 -4.31
C THR A 208 10.34 8.53 -2.89
N PHE A 209 11.25 8.64 -1.93
CA PHE A 209 11.03 8.33 -0.52
C PHE A 209 10.63 9.55 0.31
N ARG A 210 10.28 10.70 -0.30
CA ARG A 210 9.97 11.94 0.43
C ARG A 210 8.88 11.74 1.51
N THR A 211 7.86 10.94 1.20
CA THR A 211 6.74 10.68 2.11
C THR A 211 7.20 9.82 3.29
N HIS A 212 7.99 8.79 3.00
CA HIS A 212 8.64 7.96 4.00
C HIS A 212 9.57 8.75 4.91
N LEU A 213 10.45 9.58 4.35
CA LEU A 213 11.37 10.43 5.10
C LEU A 213 10.64 11.45 5.99
N GLY A 214 9.54 12.03 5.49
CA GLY A 214 8.70 12.92 6.29
C GLY A 214 8.11 12.24 7.52
N TRP A 215 7.53 11.04 7.35
CA TRP A 215 7.02 10.24 8.46
C TRP A 215 8.13 9.74 9.39
N ALA A 216 9.28 9.36 8.86
CA ALA A 216 10.45 9.00 9.65
C ALA A 216 10.90 10.16 10.55
N GLY A 217 10.87 11.40 10.03
CA GLY A 217 11.12 12.60 10.81
C GLY A 217 10.12 12.76 11.96
N VAL A 218 8.83 12.58 11.71
CA VAL A 218 7.79 12.64 12.76
C VAL A 218 8.06 11.62 13.87
N PHE A 219 8.24 10.35 13.53
CA PHE A 219 8.47 9.31 14.54
C PHE A 219 9.81 9.45 15.26
N GLY A 220 10.86 9.83 14.52
CA GLY A 220 12.18 10.11 15.09
C GLY A 220 12.14 11.26 16.10
N LEU A 221 11.48 12.37 15.75
CA LEU A 221 11.28 13.50 16.67
C LEU A 221 10.47 13.10 17.90
N CYS A 222 9.42 12.28 17.75
CA CYS A 222 8.65 11.77 18.88
C CYS A 222 9.50 10.90 19.83
N LEU A 223 10.37 10.04 19.29
CA LEU A 223 11.28 9.21 20.09
C LEU A 223 12.31 10.06 20.84
N VAL A 224 12.90 11.06 20.17
CA VAL A 224 13.84 11.99 20.80
C VAL A 224 13.13 12.80 21.90
N ALA A 225 11.96 13.36 21.60
CA ALA A 225 11.11 14.08 22.55
C ALA A 225 10.80 13.25 23.79
N SER A 226 10.47 11.97 23.61
CA SER A 226 10.18 11.05 24.71
C SER A 226 11.35 10.86 25.68
N VAL A 227 12.58 10.92 25.18
CA VAL A 227 13.80 10.81 26.01
C VAL A 227 14.12 12.16 26.66
N VAL A 228 14.09 13.25 25.88
CA VAL A 228 14.42 14.59 26.35
C VAL A 228 13.45 15.09 27.42
N TRP A 229 12.16 14.85 27.26
CA TRP A 229 11.12 15.28 28.20
C TRP A 229 10.71 14.22 29.22
N GLY A 230 11.36 13.04 29.20
CA GLY A 230 11.09 11.99 30.18
C GLY A 230 9.71 11.33 30.06
N HIS A 231 9.01 11.48 28.93
CA HIS A 231 7.70 10.84 28.68
C HIS A 231 7.87 9.33 28.44
N ALA A 232 7.96 8.56 29.52
CA ALA A 232 8.21 7.12 29.49
C ALA A 232 6.92 6.32 29.27
N TYR A 233 6.50 6.18 28.01
CA TYR A 233 5.43 5.28 27.59
C TYR A 233 6.02 4.11 26.78
N PRO A 234 6.37 2.97 27.41
CA PRO A 234 7.09 1.87 26.74
C PRO A 234 6.38 1.34 25.50
N ALA A 235 5.08 1.07 25.60
CA ALA A 235 4.28 0.58 24.48
C ALA A 235 4.30 1.56 23.29
N MET A 236 4.16 2.87 23.55
CA MET A 236 4.19 3.88 22.50
C MET A 236 5.59 4.04 21.88
N ARG A 237 6.66 3.87 22.65
CA ARG A 237 8.04 3.83 22.10
C ARG A 237 8.20 2.66 21.13
N VAL A 238 7.71 1.47 21.49
CA VAL A 238 7.73 0.30 20.59
C VAL A 238 6.98 0.59 19.30
N TRP A 239 5.77 1.13 19.38
CA TRP A 239 5.00 1.52 18.19
C TRP A 239 5.69 2.57 17.33
N ALA A 240 6.29 3.59 17.94
CA ALA A 240 7.04 4.61 17.22
C ALA A 240 8.30 4.04 16.53
N VAL A 241 9.00 3.08 17.16
CA VAL A 241 10.13 2.38 16.54
C VAL A 241 9.67 1.53 15.35
N LEU A 242 8.61 0.75 15.51
CA LEU A 242 8.06 -0.06 14.40
C LEU A 242 7.61 0.81 13.22
N ALA A 243 6.94 1.93 13.51
CA ALA A 243 6.52 2.89 12.49
C ALA A 243 7.73 3.56 11.82
N LEU A 244 8.77 3.92 12.60
CA LEU A 244 10.02 4.45 12.07
C LEU A 244 10.71 3.45 11.15
N VAL A 245 10.85 2.18 11.57
CA VAL A 245 11.43 1.10 10.76
C VAL A 245 10.65 0.90 9.47
N THR A 246 9.32 0.91 9.53
CA THR A 246 8.45 0.81 8.35
C THR A 246 8.65 1.99 7.40
N ALA A 247 8.85 3.20 7.94
CA ALA A 247 9.12 4.40 7.15
C ALA A 247 10.52 4.38 6.51
N VAL A 248 11.58 4.05 7.26
CA VAL A 248 12.96 4.06 6.72
C VAL A 248 13.32 2.82 5.92
N GLY A 249 12.58 1.71 6.09
CA GLY A 249 12.86 0.41 5.49
C GLY A 249 13.08 0.46 3.97
N PRO A 250 12.14 1.01 3.17
CA PRO A 250 12.32 1.13 1.73
C PRO A 250 13.56 1.94 1.33
N VAL A 251 13.86 3.01 2.08
CA VAL A 251 15.05 3.86 1.84
C VAL A 251 16.33 3.07 2.10
N GLY A 252 16.37 2.32 3.19
CA GLY A 252 17.50 1.48 3.56
C GLY A 252 17.75 0.36 2.55
N ILE A 253 16.68 -0.31 2.11
CA ILE A 253 16.76 -1.38 1.08
C ILE A 253 17.28 -0.81 -0.24
N TRP A 254 16.76 0.33 -0.68
CA TRP A 254 17.23 1.01 -1.88
C TRP A 254 18.71 1.43 -1.77
N GLY A 255 19.09 2.05 -0.66
CA GLY A 255 20.47 2.47 -0.39
C GLY A 255 21.46 1.30 -0.36
N ALA A 256 21.11 0.21 0.32
CA ALA A 256 21.90 -1.02 0.33
C ALA A 256 22.06 -1.61 -1.08
N GLY A 257 21.00 -1.56 -1.90
CA GLY A 257 21.04 -1.95 -3.31
C GLY A 257 22.00 -1.10 -4.14
N LEU A 258 22.06 0.22 -3.93
CA LEU A 258 23.01 1.11 -4.61
C LEU A 258 24.46 0.81 -4.22
N VAL A 259 24.70 0.63 -2.91
CA VAL A 259 26.02 0.27 -2.39
C VAL A 259 26.48 -1.05 -3.01
N ARG A 260 25.64 -2.09 -2.96
CA ARG A 260 25.95 -3.41 -3.56
C ARG A 260 26.29 -3.31 -5.05
N ARG A 261 25.55 -2.53 -5.84
CA ARG A 261 25.84 -2.32 -7.27
C ARG A 261 27.21 -1.67 -7.49
N ARG A 262 27.57 -0.68 -6.66
CA ARG A 262 28.89 -0.04 -6.70
C ARG A 262 30.02 -1.01 -6.36
N TRP A 263 29.84 -1.87 -5.36
CA TRP A 263 30.81 -2.91 -5.00
C TRP A 263 31.03 -3.91 -6.13
N VAL A 264 29.95 -4.43 -6.73
CA VAL A 264 30.05 -5.37 -7.86
C VAL A 264 30.72 -4.72 -9.07
N ALA A 265 30.35 -3.49 -9.40
CA ALA A 265 30.98 -2.75 -10.50
C ALA A 265 32.46 -2.47 -10.25
N GLY A 266 32.85 -2.15 -9.00
CA GLY A 266 34.25 -1.96 -8.61
C GLY A 266 35.07 -3.26 -8.65
N GLY A 267 34.46 -4.40 -8.30
CA GLY A 267 35.11 -5.73 -8.39
C GLY A 267 35.37 -6.17 -9.83
N LEU A 268 34.42 -5.94 -10.75
CA LEU A 268 34.58 -6.25 -12.17
C LEU A 268 35.65 -5.40 -12.87
N VAL A 269 35.96 -4.21 -12.34
CA VAL A 269 37.07 -3.36 -12.83
C VAL A 269 38.42 -3.81 -12.22
N GLY A 270 38.41 -4.48 -11.05
CA GLY A 270 39.60 -5.00 -10.38
C GLY A 270 40.17 -6.29 -10.98
N ASP A 271 39.33 -7.12 -11.60
CA ASP A 271 39.72 -8.40 -12.23
C ASP A 271 40.12 -8.28 -13.71
N GLY A 272 40.57 -7.09 -14.13
CA GLY A 272 41.16 -6.86 -15.44
C GLY A 272 42.51 -7.58 -15.61
N VAL A 273 42.48 -8.90 -15.78
CA VAL A 273 43.65 -9.69 -16.21
C VAL A 273 44.12 -9.14 -17.57
N PRO A 274 45.39 -8.72 -17.72
CA PRO A 274 45.89 -8.29 -19.01
C PRO A 274 45.90 -9.49 -19.96
N PHE A 275 45.20 -9.35 -21.09
CA PHE A 275 45.15 -10.33 -22.17
C PHE A 275 46.56 -10.46 -22.77
N PHE A 276 47.39 -11.37 -22.24
CA PHE A 276 48.70 -11.67 -22.78
C PHE A 276 48.52 -12.41 -24.12
N GLY A 277 48.97 -11.78 -25.20
CA GLY A 277 48.90 -12.31 -26.55
C GLY A 277 49.65 -13.64 -26.69
N GLN A 278 48.93 -14.66 -27.16
CA GLN A 278 49.53 -15.91 -27.61
C GLN A 278 50.11 -15.71 -29.02
N ARG A 279 51.44 -15.71 -29.12
CA ARG A 279 52.15 -15.93 -30.39
C ARG A 279 51.91 -17.36 -30.86
N ARG A 280 51.63 -17.53 -32.16
CA ARG A 280 51.56 -18.82 -32.85
C ARG A 280 52.95 -19.47 -32.93
N PRO A 281 53.10 -20.80 -32.78
CA PRO A 281 54.30 -21.49 -33.22
C PRO A 281 54.19 -21.85 -34.71
N GLY A 282 55.33 -21.76 -35.40
CA GLY A 282 55.56 -22.42 -36.69
C GLY A 282 56.03 -23.85 -36.51
#